data_AF-A0A6G0YXB5-F1
#
_entry.id   AF-A0A6G0YXB5-F1
#
_cell.length_a   1.000
_cell.length_b   1.000
_cell.length_c   1.000
_cell.angle_alpha   90.00
_cell.angle_beta   90.00
_cell.angle_gamma   90.00
#
_symmetry.space_group_name_H-M   'P 1'
#
loop_
_entity.id
_entity.type
_entity.pdbx_description
1 polymer ?
#
loop_
_entity_poly.entity_id
_entity_poly.type
_entity_poly.pdbx_seq_one_letter_code
_entity_poly.pdbx_strand_id
1 'polypeptide(L)'
;MKINVGAYYSSCDKSSCYPATGNLLIGRENHLKASSTCGLKQRERYCIVNNLEDRKKCFWCDSRQPSQPNAKYSLSHRIDNIVHSSGSPNAQWWQSENGVENVTIQLDLEAEFHFTHLIITFKTFRPAVMLVERSYDFGNTWQVYRYFAYDCDSVFPNIPKEPPRNLTEVVCDQRYSSVPPSSSGEVLGAVKDD
;
A
#
# COMPACT_ATOMS: atom_id res chain seq x y z
N MET A 1 -35.34 -4.65 -20.91
CA MET A 1 -35.03 -3.43 -20.11
C MET A 1 -34.69 -2.31 -21.09
N LYS A 2 -35.46 -1.22 -21.07
CA LYS A 2 -35.14 -0.01 -21.85
C LYS A 2 -34.57 1.00 -20.87
N ILE A 3 -33.33 1.41 -21.08
CA ILE A 3 -32.72 2.53 -20.36
C ILE A 3 -32.99 3.76 -21.22
N ASN A 4 -33.82 4.67 -20.73
CA ASN A 4 -33.90 6.02 -21.28
C ASN A 4 -32.73 6.82 -20.72
N VAL A 5 -31.83 7.25 -21.59
CA VAL A 5 -30.77 8.21 -21.24
C VAL A 5 -31.30 9.60 -21.59
N GLY A 6 -31.75 10.34 -20.58
CA GLY A 6 -31.97 11.79 -20.73
C GLY A 6 -30.63 12.49 -20.82
N ALA A 7 -30.44 13.34 -21.82
CA ALA A 7 -29.26 14.20 -21.92
C ALA A 7 -29.27 15.19 -20.74
N TYR A 8 -28.41 14.97 -19.75
CA TYR A 8 -28.11 15.95 -18.73
C TYR A 8 -27.19 16.99 -19.38
N TYR A 9 -27.61 18.26 -19.44
CA TYR A 9 -26.74 19.37 -19.83
C TYR A 9 -25.50 19.35 -18.91
N SER A 10 -24.32 19.07 -19.46
CA SER A 10 -23.08 19.09 -18.70
C SER A 10 -22.57 20.51 -18.53
N SER A 11 -22.41 20.95 -17.28
CA SER A 11 -21.86 22.25 -16.85
C SER A 11 -20.37 22.46 -17.22
N CYS A 12 -19.84 21.75 -18.21
CA CYS A 12 -18.42 21.76 -18.60
C CYS A 12 -18.12 22.55 -19.88
N ASP A 13 -19.14 23.10 -20.54
CA ASP A 13 -18.96 23.76 -21.85
C ASP A 13 -18.26 25.13 -21.78
N LYS A 14 -18.08 25.70 -20.58
CA LYS A 14 -17.50 27.05 -20.39
C LYS A 14 -16.47 27.15 -19.25
N SER A 15 -16.08 26.04 -18.64
CA SER A 15 -15.12 26.02 -17.52
C SER A 15 -14.31 24.74 -17.49
N SER A 16 -13.14 24.77 -16.86
CA SER A 16 -12.34 23.56 -16.61
C SER A 16 -13.13 22.55 -15.79
N CYS A 17 -13.20 21.31 -16.27
CA CYS A 17 -13.78 20.19 -15.55
C CYS A 17 -12.68 19.20 -15.21
N TYR A 18 -12.63 18.81 -13.94
CA TYR A 18 -11.70 17.82 -13.42
C TYR A 18 -12.49 16.61 -12.93
N PRO A 19 -12.02 15.38 -13.22
CA PRO A 19 -12.67 14.18 -12.73
C PRO A 19 -12.62 14.13 -11.19
N ALA A 20 -13.58 13.44 -10.58
CA ALA A 20 -13.57 13.23 -9.14
C ALA A 20 -12.34 12.41 -8.72
N THR A 21 -11.65 12.83 -7.67
CA THR A 21 -10.55 12.08 -7.05
C THR A 21 -11.10 10.88 -6.29
N GLY A 22 -10.42 9.73 -6.36
CA GLY A 22 -10.82 8.51 -5.67
C GLY A 22 -9.64 7.58 -5.37
N ASN A 23 -9.90 6.55 -4.56
CA ASN A 23 -8.90 5.53 -4.25
C ASN A 23 -8.74 4.60 -5.46
N LEU A 24 -7.53 4.58 -6.04
CA LEU A 24 -7.21 3.78 -7.22
C LEU A 24 -7.28 2.26 -6.99
N LEU A 25 -7.24 1.80 -5.75
CA LEU A 25 -7.35 0.38 -5.40
C LEU A 25 -8.77 -0.19 -5.62
N ILE A 26 -9.81 0.64 -5.46
CA ILE A 26 -11.20 0.19 -5.50
C ILE A 26 -11.56 -0.29 -6.92
N GLY A 27 -12.03 -1.53 -7.04
CA GLY A 27 -12.38 -2.14 -8.32
C GLY A 27 -11.18 -2.65 -9.13
N ARG A 28 -9.97 -2.63 -8.54
CA ARG A 28 -8.72 -3.11 -9.16
C ARG A 28 -8.05 -4.19 -8.32
N GLU A 29 -8.83 -4.96 -7.57
CA GLU A 29 -8.35 -6.05 -6.71
C GLU A 29 -7.56 -7.09 -7.53
N ASN A 30 -8.01 -7.38 -8.76
CA ASN A 30 -7.36 -8.33 -9.66
C ASN A 30 -6.08 -7.79 -10.32
N HIS A 31 -5.79 -6.50 -10.17
CA HIS A 31 -4.58 -5.86 -10.70
C HIS A 31 -3.50 -5.69 -9.62
N LEU A 32 -3.79 -6.14 -8.39
CA LEU A 32 -2.83 -6.20 -7.31
C LEU A 32 -2.04 -7.50 -7.35
N LYS A 33 -0.72 -7.38 -7.19
CA LYS A 33 0.22 -8.49 -7.13
C LYS A 33 1.13 -8.33 -5.92
N ALA A 34 1.48 -9.44 -5.29
CA ALA A 34 2.48 -9.50 -4.25
C ALA A 34 3.48 -10.62 -4.56
N SER A 35 4.76 -10.38 -4.36
CA SER A 35 5.80 -11.39 -4.63
C SER A 35 5.84 -12.51 -3.57
N SER A 36 5.32 -12.25 -2.37
CA SER A 36 5.17 -13.24 -1.30
C SER A 36 3.82 -13.07 -0.61
N THR A 37 3.23 -14.17 -0.16
CA THR A 37 2.00 -14.18 0.63
C THR A 37 1.98 -15.45 1.46
N CYS A 38 1.81 -15.34 2.78
CA CYS A 38 1.77 -16.52 3.64
C CYS A 38 0.59 -17.41 3.30
N GLY A 39 0.73 -18.71 3.52
CA GLY A 39 -0.39 -19.63 3.57
C GLY A 39 -0.95 -20.02 2.20
N LEU A 40 -0.28 -19.68 1.08
CA LEU A 40 -0.79 -19.96 -0.28
C LEU A 40 -0.70 -21.44 -0.67
N LYS A 41 0.36 -22.14 -0.23
CA LYS A 41 0.57 -23.58 -0.55
C LYS A 41 0.07 -24.47 0.58
N GLN A 42 0.39 -24.11 1.81
CA GLN A 42 0.02 -24.83 3.02
C GLN A 42 -0.18 -23.85 4.16
N ARG A 43 -0.85 -24.29 5.23
CA ARG A 43 -1.05 -23.47 6.42
C ARG A 43 0.28 -23.13 7.09
N GLU A 44 0.50 -21.87 7.41
CA GLU A 44 1.74 -21.35 8.02
C GLU A 44 1.47 -20.73 9.40
N ARG A 45 2.41 -20.87 10.33
CA ARG A 45 2.30 -20.25 11.67
C ARG A 45 3.07 -18.94 11.70
N TYR A 46 2.48 -17.87 12.22
CA TYR A 46 3.17 -16.60 12.44
C TYR A 46 2.93 -16.10 13.86
N CYS A 47 3.78 -15.19 14.34
CA CYS A 47 3.64 -14.61 15.67
C CYS A 47 3.80 -13.09 15.62
N ILE A 48 2.88 -12.39 16.28
CA ILE A 48 2.94 -10.94 16.44
C ILE A 48 3.67 -10.66 17.75
N VAL A 49 4.74 -9.88 17.66
CA VAL A 49 5.53 -9.39 18.80
C VAL A 49 5.06 -7.98 19.11
N ASN A 50 4.70 -7.70 20.36
CA ASN A 50 4.41 -6.35 20.82
C ASN A 50 5.47 -5.96 21.86
N ASN A 51 6.14 -4.82 21.69
CA ASN A 51 7.20 -4.36 22.61
C ASN A 51 6.67 -4.04 24.02
N LEU A 52 5.35 -3.93 24.18
CA LEU A 52 4.69 -3.62 25.45
C LEU A 52 4.16 -4.87 26.19
N GLU A 53 4.07 -6.02 25.51
CA GLU A 53 3.58 -7.26 26.11
C GLU A 53 4.69 -8.33 26.07
N ASP A 54 5.12 -8.85 27.23
CA ASP A 54 6.12 -9.93 27.33
C ASP A 54 5.69 -11.26 26.67
N ARG A 55 4.51 -11.33 26.04
CA ARG A 55 3.95 -12.54 25.46
C ARG A 55 3.76 -12.40 23.95
N LYS A 56 4.53 -13.18 23.19
CA LYS A 56 4.31 -13.39 21.76
C LYS A 56 2.97 -14.09 21.53
N LYS A 57 2.08 -13.49 20.74
CA LYS A 57 0.81 -14.12 20.34
C LYS A 57 0.99 -14.73 18.95
N CYS A 58 0.75 -16.03 18.84
CA CYS A 58 0.91 -16.75 17.59
C CYS A 58 -0.44 -17.16 16.99
N PHE A 59 -0.52 -17.08 15.67
CA PHE A 59 -1.69 -17.34 14.87
C PHE A 59 -1.32 -18.23 13.68
N TRP A 60 -2.33 -18.56 12.89
CA TRP A 60 -2.16 -19.30 11.65
C TRP A 60 -2.58 -18.46 10.45
N CYS A 61 -1.86 -18.62 9.35
CA CYS A 61 -2.16 -18.07 8.05
C CYS A 61 -2.54 -19.22 7.11
N ASP A 62 -3.70 -19.12 6.48
CA ASP A 62 -4.22 -20.05 5.48
C ASP A 62 -4.90 -19.25 4.37
N SER A 63 -4.08 -18.81 3.42
CA SER A 63 -4.49 -17.98 2.28
C SER A 63 -4.83 -18.81 1.05
N ARG A 64 -5.04 -20.13 1.17
CA ARG A 64 -5.43 -20.98 0.02
C ARG A 64 -6.76 -20.57 -0.58
N GLN A 65 -7.65 -20.01 0.23
CA GLN A 65 -8.94 -19.46 -0.19
C GLN A 65 -9.00 -17.94 0.06
N PRO A 66 -9.80 -17.18 -0.70
CA PRO A 66 -10.09 -15.78 -0.40
C PRO A 66 -10.69 -15.60 0.99
N SER A 67 -10.51 -14.40 1.55
CA SER A 67 -11.15 -14.05 2.82
C SER A 67 -12.66 -13.98 2.66
N GLN A 68 -13.42 -14.54 3.60
CA GLN A 68 -14.88 -14.43 3.55
C GLN A 68 -15.35 -13.02 3.92
N PRO A 69 -16.31 -12.44 3.17
CA PRO A 69 -16.95 -11.20 3.56
C PRO A 69 -17.56 -11.31 4.96
N ASN A 70 -17.36 -10.30 5.81
CA ASN A 70 -17.93 -10.22 7.18
C ASN A 70 -17.46 -11.29 8.19
N ALA A 71 -16.42 -12.06 7.87
CA ALA A 71 -15.82 -12.96 8.85
C ALA A 71 -15.16 -12.15 9.99
N LYS A 72 -15.58 -12.41 11.24
CA LYS A 72 -14.96 -11.81 12.45
C LYS A 72 -13.48 -12.19 12.57
N TYR A 73 -13.10 -13.34 12.04
CA TYR A 73 -11.73 -13.82 12.00
C TYR A 73 -11.46 -14.48 10.65
N SER A 74 -10.42 -14.04 9.96
CA SER A 74 -9.97 -14.63 8.70
C SER A 74 -8.53 -15.12 8.86
N LEU A 75 -8.30 -16.34 8.39
CA LEU A 75 -6.97 -16.92 8.27
C LEU A 75 -6.30 -16.50 6.95
N SER A 76 -7.06 -15.92 6.01
CA SER A 76 -6.57 -15.55 4.68
C SER A 76 -6.02 -14.14 4.69
N HIS A 77 -4.78 -13.99 4.23
CA HIS A 77 -4.04 -12.72 4.19
C HIS A 77 -3.55 -12.40 2.78
N ARG A 78 -4.41 -12.63 1.77
CA ARG A 78 -4.13 -12.33 0.36
C ARG A 78 -4.07 -10.83 0.08
N ILE A 79 -3.50 -10.46 -1.08
CA ILE A 79 -3.23 -9.06 -1.43
C ILE A 79 -4.49 -8.22 -1.64
N ASP A 80 -5.57 -8.82 -2.12
CA ASP A 80 -6.88 -8.18 -2.32
C ASP A 80 -7.49 -7.63 -1.01
N ASN A 81 -7.07 -8.16 0.14
CA ASN A 81 -7.54 -7.69 1.45
C ASN A 81 -7.18 -6.22 1.76
N ILE A 82 -6.21 -5.61 1.05
CA ILE A 82 -5.80 -4.22 1.32
C ILE A 82 -6.81 -3.18 0.81
N VAL A 83 -7.69 -3.55 -0.13
CA VAL A 83 -8.60 -2.60 -0.80
C VAL A 83 -9.68 -2.07 0.15
N HIS A 84 -10.11 -2.89 1.12
CA HIS A 84 -11.20 -2.57 2.05
C HIS A 84 -10.75 -2.46 3.51
N SER A 85 -9.44 -2.30 3.75
CA SER A 85 -8.84 -2.43 5.08
C SER A 85 -9.05 -1.21 6.00
N SER A 86 -9.43 -0.03 5.48
CA SER A 86 -9.44 1.20 6.27
C SER A 86 -10.66 1.33 7.19
N GLY A 87 -10.44 1.41 8.51
CA GLY A 87 -11.41 1.92 9.50
C GLY A 87 -12.38 0.91 10.12
N SER A 88 -12.29 -0.38 9.78
CA SER A 88 -13.14 -1.43 10.38
C SER A 88 -12.45 -2.15 11.54
N PRO A 89 -13.15 -2.47 12.64
CA PRO A 89 -12.65 -3.36 13.70
C PRO A 89 -12.23 -4.74 13.19
N ASN A 90 -12.77 -5.17 12.04
CA ASN A 90 -12.46 -6.44 11.36
C ASN A 90 -11.61 -6.21 10.10
N ALA A 91 -10.76 -5.17 10.09
CA ALA A 91 -9.89 -4.87 8.96
C ALA A 91 -9.05 -6.10 8.56
N GLN A 92 -9.23 -6.53 7.32
CA GLN A 92 -8.41 -7.56 6.70
C GLN A 92 -7.08 -6.94 6.28
N TRP A 93 -6.03 -7.76 6.17
CA TRP A 93 -4.72 -7.30 5.73
C TRP A 93 -4.05 -8.34 4.86
N TRP A 94 -3.02 -7.90 4.13
CA TRP A 94 -2.10 -8.75 3.42
C TRP A 94 -0.87 -9.06 4.28
N GLN A 95 -0.31 -10.26 4.15
CA GLN A 95 0.89 -10.66 4.88
C GLN A 95 1.81 -11.56 4.03
N SER A 96 3.10 -11.24 4.01
CA SER A 96 4.14 -12.05 3.38
C SER A 96 4.41 -13.35 4.17
N GLU A 97 5.15 -14.28 3.56
CA GLU A 97 5.74 -15.41 4.27
C GLU A 97 6.70 -14.92 5.37
N ASN A 98 6.87 -15.73 6.42
CA ASN A 98 7.75 -15.37 7.53
C ASN A 98 9.21 -15.31 7.09
N GLY A 99 9.91 -14.25 7.49
CA GLY A 99 11.36 -14.12 7.26
C GLY A 99 11.76 -13.76 5.82
N VAL A 100 10.79 -13.49 4.93
CA VAL A 100 11.07 -12.96 3.60
C VAL A 100 11.23 -11.44 3.70
N GLU A 101 12.43 -10.95 3.44
CA GLU A 101 12.76 -9.52 3.57
C GLU A 101 12.54 -8.75 2.25
N ASN A 102 12.75 -9.40 1.11
CA ASN A 102 12.59 -8.80 -0.22
C ASN A 102 11.18 -9.10 -0.76
N VAL A 103 10.24 -8.21 -0.46
CA VAL A 103 8.85 -8.33 -0.89
C VAL A 103 8.41 -7.11 -1.69
N THR A 104 7.67 -7.35 -2.77
CA THR A 104 7.14 -6.31 -3.66
C THR A 104 5.63 -6.42 -3.68
N ILE A 105 4.96 -5.27 -3.63
CA ILE A 105 3.54 -5.11 -3.94
C ILE A 105 3.45 -4.22 -5.19
N GLN A 106 2.65 -4.64 -6.16
CA GLN A 106 2.48 -3.94 -7.43
C GLN A 106 0.98 -3.76 -7.73
N LEU A 107 0.61 -2.58 -8.20
CA LEU A 107 -0.71 -2.26 -8.74
C LEU A 107 -0.56 -1.88 -10.20
N ASP A 108 -1.18 -2.65 -11.09
CA ASP A 108 -1.19 -2.36 -12.53
C ASP A 108 -2.41 -1.53 -12.90
N LEU A 109 -2.19 -0.30 -13.37
CA LEU A 109 -3.26 0.59 -13.80
C LEU A 109 -3.50 0.47 -15.31
N GLU A 110 -4.76 0.48 -15.71
CA GLU A 110 -5.21 0.35 -17.11
C GLU A 110 -4.98 1.61 -17.95
N ALA A 111 -4.66 2.72 -17.30
CA ALA A 111 -4.44 4.03 -17.90
C ALA A 111 -3.44 4.83 -17.06
N GLU A 112 -3.07 6.01 -17.56
CA GLU A 112 -2.28 6.97 -16.79
C GLU A 112 -3.18 7.73 -15.80
N PHE A 113 -2.70 7.90 -14.57
CA PHE A 113 -3.42 8.60 -13.51
C PHE A 113 -2.55 9.66 -12.85
N HIS A 114 -3.15 10.79 -12.50
CA HIS A 114 -2.53 11.74 -11.60
C HIS A 114 -2.57 11.21 -10.16
N PHE A 115 -1.38 10.90 -9.65
CA PHE A 115 -1.19 10.38 -8.32
C PHE A 115 -1.02 11.52 -7.31
N THR A 116 -1.85 11.57 -6.27
CA THR A 116 -1.77 12.61 -5.22
C THR A 116 -1.02 12.13 -3.99
N HIS A 117 -1.40 11.02 -3.38
CA HIS A 117 -0.73 10.50 -2.19
C HIS A 117 -0.85 8.98 -2.01
N LEU A 118 0.17 8.40 -1.38
CA LEU A 118 0.21 7.02 -0.93
C LEU A 118 0.05 6.98 0.60
N ILE A 119 -0.86 6.15 1.10
CA ILE A 119 -1.00 5.86 2.52
C ILE A 119 -0.89 4.35 2.69
N ILE A 120 0.12 3.91 3.43
CA ILE A 120 0.27 2.50 3.81
C ILE A 120 0.18 2.42 5.33
N THR A 121 -0.74 1.61 5.83
CA THR A 121 -0.88 1.33 7.26
C THR A 121 -0.44 -0.10 7.55
N PHE A 122 0.60 -0.25 8.37
CA PHE A 122 1.17 -1.56 8.69
C PHE A 122 0.48 -2.20 9.89
N LYS A 123 0.16 -3.49 9.75
CA LYS A 123 -0.42 -4.29 10.86
C LYS A 123 0.59 -4.55 11.97
N THR A 124 1.86 -4.71 11.60
CA THR A 124 3.03 -4.89 12.48
C THR A 124 4.01 -3.73 12.28
N PHE A 125 5.25 -3.89 12.75
CA PHE A 125 6.31 -2.91 12.53
C PHE A 125 6.47 -2.56 11.05
N ARG A 126 6.74 -1.28 10.79
CA ARG A 126 7.09 -0.77 9.47
C ARG A 126 8.45 -1.36 9.03
N PRO A 127 8.67 -1.58 7.73
CA PRO A 127 9.97 -2.03 7.23
C PRO A 127 11.09 -1.09 7.66
N ALA A 128 12.25 -1.64 8.02
CA ALA A 128 13.44 -0.84 8.34
C ALA A 128 13.94 -0.05 7.11
N VAL A 129 13.74 -0.62 5.92
CA VAL A 129 14.08 -0.05 4.63
C VAL A 129 12.97 -0.40 3.64
N MET A 130 12.50 0.58 2.86
CA MET A 130 11.62 0.37 1.73
C MET A 130 11.78 1.49 0.70
N LEU A 131 11.30 1.26 -0.50
CA LEU A 131 11.23 2.28 -1.54
C LEU A 131 9.89 2.16 -2.28
N VAL A 132 9.47 3.25 -2.90
CA VAL A 132 8.28 3.31 -3.74
C VAL A 132 8.72 3.67 -5.14
N GLU A 133 8.29 2.88 -6.11
CA GLU A 133 8.56 3.10 -7.53
C GLU A 133 7.26 3.36 -8.27
N ARG A 134 7.38 4.03 -9.42
CA ARG A 134 6.29 4.24 -10.36
C ARG A 134 6.78 4.01 -11.78
N SER A 135 5.85 3.66 -12.66
CA SER A 135 6.08 3.50 -14.09
C SER A 135 5.11 4.38 -14.87
N TYR A 136 5.61 4.98 -15.95
CA TYR A 136 4.83 5.78 -16.91
C TYR A 136 4.60 5.05 -18.24
N ASP A 137 5.17 3.85 -18.38
CA ASP A 137 5.19 3.06 -19.61
C ASP A 137 4.67 1.65 -19.37
N PHE A 138 3.69 1.51 -18.47
CA PHE A 138 2.98 0.26 -18.17
C PHE A 138 3.90 -0.88 -17.72
N GLY A 139 4.91 -0.55 -16.90
CA GLY A 139 5.79 -1.50 -16.23
C GLY A 139 7.08 -1.85 -17.00
N ASN A 140 7.37 -1.17 -18.13
CA ASN A 140 8.61 -1.39 -18.88
C ASN A 140 9.82 -0.76 -18.18
N THR A 141 9.67 0.45 -17.66
CA THR A 141 10.67 1.13 -16.84
C THR A 141 10.06 1.62 -15.53
N TRP A 142 10.91 1.67 -14.51
CA TRP A 142 10.54 2.05 -13.15
C TRP A 142 11.44 3.18 -12.68
N GLN A 143 10.83 4.18 -12.07
CA GLN A 143 11.50 5.31 -11.47
C GLN A 143 11.18 5.35 -9.98
N VAL A 144 12.22 5.52 -9.16
CA VAL A 144 12.03 5.67 -7.73
C VAL A 144 11.32 6.99 -7.46
N TYR A 145 10.21 6.90 -6.75
CA TYR A 145 9.46 8.04 -6.26
C TYR A 145 10.00 8.52 -4.92
N ARG A 146 10.30 7.59 -4.00
CA ARG A 146 10.80 7.91 -2.66
C ARG A 146 11.49 6.72 -1.99
N TYR A 147 12.52 6.99 -1.21
CA TYR A 147 13.14 6.03 -0.30
C TYR A 147 12.66 6.27 1.14
N PHE A 148 12.58 5.21 1.93
CA PHE A 148 12.32 5.26 3.36
C PHE A 148 13.31 4.33 4.07
N ALA A 149 14.01 4.84 5.08
CA ALA A 149 14.96 4.06 5.85
C ALA A 149 15.01 4.54 7.29
N TYR A 150 15.29 3.63 8.23
CA TYR A 150 15.54 4.00 9.63
C TYR A 150 16.77 4.90 9.78
N ASP A 151 17.78 4.69 8.93
CA ASP A 151 18.98 5.52 8.81
C ASP A 151 19.28 5.74 7.32
N CYS A 152 18.85 6.89 6.81
CA CYS A 152 19.06 7.25 5.40
C CYS A 152 20.54 7.42 5.05
N ASP A 153 21.37 7.94 5.96
CA ASP A 153 22.79 8.18 5.67
C ASP A 153 23.56 6.87 5.54
N SER A 154 23.18 5.86 6.33
CA SER A 154 23.81 4.53 6.25
C SER A 154 23.33 3.71 5.06
N VAL A 155 22.03 3.75 4.75
CA VAL A 155 21.41 2.87 3.74
C VAL A 155 21.43 3.50 2.34
N PHE A 156 21.21 4.80 2.25
CA PHE A 156 21.11 5.57 1.01
C PHE A 156 22.00 6.83 1.07
N PRO A 157 23.34 6.67 1.20
CA PRO A 157 24.27 7.78 1.52
C PRO A 157 24.28 8.92 0.50
N ASN A 158 23.85 8.65 -0.74
CA ASN A 158 23.86 9.62 -1.84
C ASN A 158 22.49 10.24 -2.12
N ILE A 159 21.47 9.92 -1.31
CA ILE A 159 20.11 10.41 -1.49
C ILE A 159 19.83 11.53 -0.49
N PRO A 160 19.36 12.72 -0.94
CA PRO A 160 19.06 13.83 -0.05
C PRO A 160 17.94 13.48 0.93
N LYS A 161 18.01 14.06 2.12
CA LYS A 161 17.00 13.89 3.19
C LYS A 161 16.10 15.11 3.34
N GLU A 162 16.48 16.22 2.71
CA GLU A 162 15.73 17.45 2.73
C GLU A 162 14.37 17.28 2.03
N PRO A 163 13.35 18.09 2.39
CA PRO A 163 12.13 18.15 1.61
C PRO A 163 12.45 18.44 0.14
N PRO A 164 11.80 17.73 -0.80
CA PRO A 164 12.09 17.91 -2.22
C PRO A 164 11.79 19.36 -2.62
N ARG A 165 12.72 19.97 -3.33
CA ARG A 165 12.62 21.36 -3.85
C ARG A 165 11.74 21.43 -5.09
N ASN A 166 11.59 20.31 -5.79
CA ASN A 166 10.73 20.14 -6.95
C ASN A 166 10.07 18.75 -6.93
N LEU A 167 9.03 18.55 -7.74
CA LEU A 167 8.23 17.32 -7.76
C LEU A 167 8.97 16.07 -8.27
N THR A 168 10.15 16.24 -8.88
CA THR A 168 10.95 15.15 -9.47
C THR A 168 12.13 14.74 -8.61
N GLU A 169 12.44 15.49 -7.55
CA GLU A 169 13.54 15.21 -6.65
C GLU A 169 13.23 13.99 -5.78
N VAL A 170 14.09 12.98 -5.88
CA VAL A 170 13.99 11.75 -5.11
C VAL A 170 14.72 11.94 -3.79
N VAL A 171 14.00 11.76 -2.69
CA VAL A 171 14.49 11.96 -1.33
C VAL A 171 14.35 10.69 -0.49
N CYS A 172 15.11 10.62 0.60
CA CYS A 172 14.98 9.59 1.63
C CYS A 172 14.27 10.16 2.86
N ASP A 173 13.11 9.59 3.21
CA ASP A 173 12.32 10.01 4.38
C ASP A 173 12.52 9.05 5.56
N GLN A 174 13.13 9.55 6.63
CA GLN A 174 13.42 8.80 7.84
C GLN A 174 12.28 8.86 8.89
N ARG A 175 11.34 9.81 8.75
CA ARG A 175 10.32 10.08 9.79
C ARG A 175 9.32 8.94 9.95
N TYR A 176 9.10 8.19 8.87
CA TYR A 176 8.14 7.09 8.83
C TYR A 176 8.78 5.69 9.02
N SER A 177 10.06 5.63 9.37
CA SER A 177 10.79 4.38 9.55
C SER A 177 11.19 4.11 11.00
N SER A 178 10.76 4.94 11.95
CA SER A 178 10.98 4.69 13.38
C SER A 178 10.26 3.42 13.86
N VAL A 179 10.86 2.69 14.79
CA VAL A 179 10.32 1.41 15.32
C VAL A 179 8.93 1.58 15.96
N PRO A 180 8.62 2.66 16.69
CA PRO A 180 7.26 2.94 17.14
C PRO A 180 6.42 3.63 16.04
N PRO A 181 5.11 3.33 15.92
CA PRO A 181 4.32 2.40 16.72
C PRO A 181 4.46 0.94 16.25
N SER A 182 4.26 -0.02 17.17
CA SER A 182 4.32 -1.46 16.88
C SER A 182 3.17 -2.00 16.04
N SER A 183 2.10 -1.20 15.88
CA SER A 183 0.93 -1.48 15.04
C SER A 183 0.33 -0.17 14.56
N SER A 184 -0.35 -0.19 13.41
CA SER A 184 -0.97 1.00 12.81
C SER A 184 0.03 2.10 12.48
N GLY A 185 1.29 1.73 12.23
CA GLY A 185 2.29 2.66 11.72
C GLY A 185 1.93 3.06 10.30
N GLU A 186 1.90 4.36 10.04
CA GLU A 186 1.59 4.90 8.71
C GLU A 186 2.88 5.30 8.00
N VAL A 187 2.90 5.08 6.69
CA VAL A 187 3.85 5.67 5.74
C VAL A 187 3.03 6.55 4.80
N LEU A 188 3.38 7.83 4.75
CA LEU A 188 2.73 8.82 3.89
C LEU A 188 3.71 9.25 2.78
N GLY A 189 3.32 9.02 1.54
CA GLY A 189 4.00 9.56 0.37
C GLY A 189 3.10 10.58 -0.31
N ALA A 190 3.15 11.85 0.09
CA ALA A 190 2.36 12.90 -0.54
C ALA A 190 3.12 13.53 -1.73
N VAL A 191 2.41 13.72 -2.85
CA VAL A 191 2.75 14.70 -3.89
C VAL A 191 2.14 16.02 -3.43
N LYS A 192 2.94 17.08 -3.44
CA LYS A 192 2.44 18.42 -3.15
C LYS A 192 2.20 19.09 -4.50
N ASP A 193 0.94 19.19 -4.91
CA ASP A 193 0.58 19.94 -6.12
C ASP A 193 0.81 21.44 -5.89
N ASP A 194 1.29 22.15 -6.92
CA ASP A 194 1.38 23.63 -6.97
C ASP A 194 -0.01 24.28 -7.14
#